data_AF-A0AA39ZRM3-F1
#
_entry.id   AF-A0AA39ZRM3-F1
#
_cell.length_a   1.000
_cell.length_b   1.000
_cell.length_c   1.000
_cell.angle_alpha   90.00
_cell.angle_beta   90.00
_cell.angle_gamma   90.00
#
_symmetry.space_group_name_H-M   'P 1'
#
loop_
_entity.id
_entity.type
_entity.pdbx_description
1 polymer ?
#
loop_
_entity_poly.entity_id
_entity_poly.type
_entity_poly.pdbx_seq_one_letter_code
_entity_poly.pdbx_strand_id
1 'polypeptide(L)' 'MVANCQTFYYVLRGETCTSIAAKLRISAQQIIAWNPNARLDCTLLFADYFACVGLA' A
#
# COMPACT_ATOMS: atom_id res chain seq x y z
N MET A 1 5.44 3.32 -10.30
CA MET A 1 6.46 3.02 -9.28
C MET A 1 6.71 4.28 -8.47
N VAL A 2 6.62 4.22 -7.14
CA VAL A 2 6.86 5.38 -6.26
C VAL A 2 8.36 5.51 -6.10
N ALA A 3 8.95 6.63 -6.54
CA ALA A 3 10.40 6.77 -6.65
C ALA A 3 11.15 6.67 -5.31
N ASN A 4 10.49 6.97 -4.18
CA ASN A 4 11.09 6.99 -2.85
C ASN A 4 10.75 5.73 -2.02
N CYS A 5 10.15 4.72 -2.66
CA CYS A 5 9.72 3.54 -1.93
C CYS A 5 10.88 2.56 -1.73
N GLN A 6 11.14 2.24 -0.46
CA GLN A 6 12.16 1.27 -0.08
C GLN A 6 11.58 -0.13 0.12
N THR A 7 10.31 -0.21 0.55
CA THR A 7 9.63 -1.48 0.81
C THR A 7 8.35 -1.58 -0.01
N PHE A 8 8.30 -2.58 -0.89
CA PHE A 8 7.12 -2.93 -1.64
C PHE A 8 6.41 -4.14 -1.02
N TYR A 9 5.10 -4.10 -0.98
CA TYR A 9 4.23 -5.19 -0.56
C TYR A 9 3.37 -5.66 -1.72
N TYR A 10 3.32 -6.97 -1.91
CA TYR A 10 2.45 -7.58 -2.91
C TYR A 10 1.03 -7.71 -2.37
N VAL A 11 0.07 -7.05 -3.02
CA VAL A 11 -1.30 -6.97 -2.53
C VAL A 11 -2.09 -8.18 -3.02
N LEU A 12 -2.58 -8.99 -2.09
CA LEU A 12 -3.43 -10.13 -2.41
C LEU A 12 -4.88 -9.70 -2.65
N ARG A 13 -5.63 -10.47 -3.43
CA ARG A 13 -7.06 -10.21 -3.63
C ARG A 13 -7.82 -10.21 -2.32
N GLY A 14 -8.60 -9.15 -2.11
CA GLY A 14 -9.40 -8.97 -0.90
C GLY A 14 -8.67 -8.28 0.25
N GLU A 15 -7.40 -7.92 0.09
CA GLU A 15 -6.71 -7.07 1.06
C GLU A 15 -7.04 -5.59 0.86
N THR A 16 -7.05 -4.86 1.97
CA THR A 16 -7.27 -3.41 2.00
C THR A 16 -6.03 -2.74 2.60
N CYS A 17 -5.89 -1.42 2.40
CA CYS A 17 -4.80 -0.70 3.08
C CYS A 17 -4.86 -0.84 4.60
N THR A 18 -6.05 -0.98 5.19
CA THR A 18 -6.19 -1.22 6.63
C THR A 18 -5.69 -2.60 7.04
N SER A 19 -5.96 -3.67 6.28
CA SER A 19 -5.45 -5.00 6.60
C SER A 19 -3.92 -5.08 6.44
N ILE A 20 -3.39 -4.46 5.39
CA ILE A 20 -1.95 -4.38 5.13
C ILE A 20 -1.25 -3.53 6.20
N ALA A 21 -1.82 -2.38 6.54
CA ALA A 21 -1.34 -1.51 7.62
C ALA A 21 -1.28 -2.24 8.96
N ALA A 22 -2.32 -3.00 9.31
CA ALA A 22 -2.33 -3.81 10.53
C ALA A 22 -1.25 -4.90 10.53
N LYS A 23 -1.06 -5.60 9.40
CA LYS A 23 -0.03 -6.64 9.24
C LYS A 23 1.39 -6.08 9.38
N LEU A 24 1.64 -4.92 8.76
CA LEU A 24 2.94 -4.28 8.73
C LEU A 24 3.18 -3.32 9.90
N ARG A 25 2.18 -3.15 10.78
CA ARG A 25 2.18 -2.20 11.92
C ARG A 25 2.51 -0.77 11.51
N ILE A 26 1.98 -0.33 10.37
CA ILE A 26 2.08 1.04 9.84
C ILE A 26 0.70 1.67 9.80
N SER A 27 0.59 2.97 9.48
CA SER A 27 -0.72 3.61 9.29
C SER A 27 -1.22 3.44 7.85
N ALA A 28 -2.51 3.14 7.68
CA ALA A 28 -3.15 3.12 6.37
C ALA A 28 -3.01 4.48 5.65
N GLN A 29 -2.99 5.59 6.40
CA GLN A 29 -2.74 6.93 5.85
C GLN A 29 -1.33 7.07 5.28
N GLN A 30 -0.33 6.41 5.87
CA GLN A 30 1.03 6.40 5.32
C GLN A 30 1.05 5.64 3.99
N ILE A 31 0.39 4.47 3.91
CA ILE A 31 0.29 3.70 2.66
C ILE A 31 -0.41 4.52 1.56
N ILE A 32 -1.51 5.20 1.88
CA ILE A 32 -2.21 6.07 0.92
C ILE A 32 -1.32 7.24 0.50
N ALA A 33 -0.63 7.88 1.44
CA ALA A 33 0.27 8.99 1.15
C ALA A 33 1.45 8.57 0.24
N TRP A 34 1.98 7.37 0.44
CA TRP A 34 3.07 6.83 -0.39
C TRP A 34 2.58 6.36 -1.75
N ASN A 35 1.32 5.96 -1.87
CA ASN A 35 0.72 5.52 -3.11
C ASN A 35 -0.40 6.48 -3.53
N PRO A 36 -0.11 7.69 -4.01
CA PRO A 36 -1.14 8.66 -4.42
C PRO A 36 -2.01 8.16 -5.60
N ASN A 37 -1.53 7.17 -6.35
CA ASN A 37 -2.30 6.50 -7.41
C ASN A 37 -3.19 5.36 -6.89
N ALA A 38 -3.01 4.93 -5.63
CA ALA A 38 -4.00 4.09 -4.96
C ALA A 38 -5.23 4.95 -4.72
N ARG A 39 -6.43 4.50 -5.12
CA ARG A 39 -7.63 5.16 -4.62
C ARG A 39 -7.63 5.12 -3.08
N LEU A 40 -8.26 6.13 -2.47
CA LEU A 40 -8.29 6.39 -1.02
C LEU A 40 -8.63 5.16 -0.15
N ASP A 41 -9.37 4.22 -0.72
CA ASP A 41 -9.88 3.00 -0.10
C ASP A 41 -9.03 1.76 -0.41
N CYS A 42 -7.94 1.92 -1.18
CA CYS A 42 -7.02 0.87 -1.63
C CYS A 42 -7.68 -0.32 -2.32
N THR A 43 -8.95 -0.16 -2.70
CA THR A 43 -9.76 -1.04 -3.53
C THR A 43 -9.25 -1.14 -4.96
N LEU A 44 -8.38 -0.21 -5.37
CA LEU A 44 -7.67 -0.18 -6.64
C LEU A 44 -6.15 -0.33 -6.50
N LEU A 45 -5.66 -0.78 -5.35
CA LEU A 45 -4.45 -1.61 -5.39
C LEU A 45 -4.91 -2.88 -6.11
N PHE A 46 -4.80 -2.84 -7.43
CA PHE A 46 -5.16 -3.96 -8.27
C PHE A 46 -4.47 -5.19 -7.69
N ALA A 47 -5.24 -6.27 -7.55
CA ALA A 47 -4.68 -7.59 -7.38
C ALA A 47 -3.48 -7.76 -8.32
N ASP A 48 -2.40 -8.35 -7.81
CA ASP A 48 -1.17 -8.56 -8.56
C ASP A 48 -0.32 -7.29 -8.80
N TYR A 49 -0.45 -6.29 -7.91
CA TYR A 49 0.36 -5.08 -7.94
C TYR A 49 1.16 -4.86 -6.65
N PHE A 50 2.34 -4.25 -6.77
CA PHE A 50 3.20 -3.89 -5.66
C PHE A 50 2.84 -2.50 -5.12
N ALA A 51 2.40 -2.44 -3.87
CA ALA A 51 2.13 -1.21 -3.14
C ALA A 51 3.36 -0.78 -2.34
N CYS A 52 3.62 0.52 -2.26
CA CYS A 52 4.63 1.04 -1.36
C CYS A 52 4.15 0.97 0.10
N VAL A 53 4.92 0.35 0.98
CA VAL A 53 4.60 0.20 2.41
C VAL A 53 5.74 0.66 3.32
N GLY A 54 6.75 1.32 2.76
CA GLY A 54 7.83 1.91 3.53
C GLY A 54 8.69 2.82 2.67
N LEU A 55 8.95 4.01 3.18
CA LEU A 55 10.04 4.87 2.71
C LEU A 55 11.28 4.61 3.58
N ALA A 56 12.45 4.90 3.03
CA ALA A 56 13.71 4.94 3.78
C ALA A 56 13.73 6.10 4.78
#